data_AF-A0A2A4TXP6-F1
#
_entry.id   AF-A0A2A4TXP6-F1
#
_cell.length_a   1.000
_cell.length_b   1.000
_cell.length_c   1.000
_cell.angle_alpha   90.00
_cell.angle_beta   90.00
_cell.angle_gamma   90.00
#
_symmetry.space_group_name_H-M   'P 1'
#
loop_
_entity.id
_entity.type
_entity.pdbx_description
1 polymer ?
#
loop_
_entity_poly.entity_id
_entity_poly.type
_entity_poly.pdbx_seq_one_letter_code
_entity_poly.pdbx_strand_id
1 'polypeptide(L)'
;MSYNATRKLFSAERNLLIQRGIEPDAYLNSGFGSSSGSGSGSNNAEVLASLNEIKELIKESTAASNAAAEAAAKATPGSADEEAEINLPEMSVLRGQLKELKESIDKTKSEIAALHKPADGEDDRFVTAAMELDAIVKATEVATNNILGSAEEIDDWARAIKERIDDVKSHDHLDSISGAVINIFENCNFQDITGQRTSKVVKTINFLEERILTMINIWGEEEFEGIELPEDLRSEDEKLLSGPQLEGAGISQNDIDSLFD
;
A
#
# COMPACT_ATOMS: atom_id res chain seq x y z
N MET A 1 27.29 10.66 -29.49
CA MET A 1 26.02 11.04 -30.13
C MET A 1 24.92 10.80 -29.13
N SER A 2 24.39 11.86 -28.49
CA SER A 2 23.40 11.75 -27.42
C SER A 2 22.00 11.68 -28.02
N TYR A 3 21.28 10.59 -27.79
CA TYR A 3 19.89 10.43 -28.19
C TYR A 3 18.99 11.18 -27.19
N ASN A 4 18.51 12.36 -27.58
CA ASN A 4 17.44 13.04 -26.86
C ASN A 4 16.11 12.32 -27.15
N ALA A 5 15.66 11.49 -26.22
CA ALA A 5 14.32 10.92 -26.24
C ALA A 5 13.30 12.03 -25.91
N THR A 6 12.71 12.64 -26.94
CA THR A 6 11.65 13.64 -26.76
C THR A 6 10.40 12.95 -26.20
N ARG A 7 10.13 13.13 -24.90
CA ARG A 7 8.94 12.60 -24.22
C ARG A 7 7.68 13.11 -24.94
N LYS A 8 6.81 12.21 -25.39
CA LYS A 8 5.49 12.55 -25.96
C LYS A 8 4.42 12.36 -24.89
N LEU A 9 3.60 13.39 -24.65
CA LEU A 9 2.48 13.33 -23.70
C LEU A 9 1.34 12.47 -24.25
N PHE A 10 0.74 11.64 -23.39
CA PHE A 10 -0.45 10.85 -23.73
C PHE A 10 -1.69 11.75 -23.86
N SER A 11 -2.71 11.31 -24.61
CA SER A 11 -3.91 12.11 -24.91
C SER A 11 -4.67 12.55 -23.65
N ALA A 12 -4.74 11.68 -22.63
CA ALA A 12 -5.36 12.00 -21.34
C ALA A 12 -4.59 13.08 -20.57
N GLU A 13 -3.25 13.01 -20.59
CA GLU A 13 -2.36 13.96 -19.89
C GLU A 13 -2.42 15.35 -20.55
N ARG A 14 -2.50 15.39 -21.88
CA ARG A 14 -2.68 16.63 -22.65
C ARG A 14 -4.01 17.32 -22.32
N ASN A 15 -5.11 16.57 -22.28
CA ASN A 15 -6.44 17.13 -21.98
C ASN A 15 -6.51 17.69 -20.54
N LEU A 16 -5.83 17.04 -19.60
CA LEU A 16 -5.77 17.48 -18.20
C LEU A 16 -4.94 18.76 -18.03
N LEU A 17 -3.86 18.92 -18.81
CA LEU A 17 -3.07 20.15 -18.84
C LEU A 17 -3.85 21.34 -19.42
N ILE A 18 -4.61 21.11 -20.50
CA ILE A 18 -5.48 22.13 -21.10
C ILE A 18 -6.57 22.57 -20.12
N GLN A 19 -7.18 21.64 -19.38
CA GLN A 19 -8.17 21.97 -18.34
C GLN A 19 -7.58 22.79 -17.18
N ARG A 20 -6.28 22.64 -16.90
CA ARG A 20 -5.56 23.42 -15.89
C ARG A 20 -4.97 24.73 -16.43
N GLY A 21 -5.21 25.06 -17.70
CA GLY A 21 -4.72 26.29 -18.33
C GLY A 21 -3.21 26.28 -18.64
N ILE A 22 -2.59 25.10 -18.70
CA ILE A 22 -1.15 24.93 -18.94
C ILE A 22 -0.95 24.49 -20.39
N GLU A 23 -0.20 25.28 -21.16
CA GLU A 23 0.19 24.97 -22.55
C GLU A 23 1.08 23.70 -22.60
N PRO A 24 0.67 22.65 -23.33
CA PRO A 24 1.40 21.37 -23.36
C PRO A 24 2.87 21.47 -23.83
N ASP A 25 3.17 22.41 -24.72
CA ASP A 25 4.52 22.63 -25.23
C ASP A 25 5.44 23.28 -24.18
N ALA A 26 4.89 24.10 -23.27
CA ALA A 26 5.63 24.67 -22.16
C ALA A 26 6.01 23.59 -21.11
N TYR A 27 5.15 22.58 -20.94
CA TYR A 27 5.37 21.45 -20.02
C TYR A 27 6.45 20.48 -20.51
N LEU A 28 6.61 20.35 -21.83
CA LEU A 28 7.68 19.55 -22.42
C LEU A 28 9.04 20.26 -22.39
N ASN A 29 9.04 21.59 -22.44
CA ASN A 29 10.25 22.40 -22.48
C ASN A 29 10.79 22.77 -21.09
N SER A 30 10.01 22.60 -20.01
CA SER A 30 10.46 22.73 -18.62
C SER A 30 11.27 21.51 -18.13
N GLY A 31 12.02 20.89 -19.04
CA GLY A 31 12.84 19.70 -18.82
C GLY A 31 13.55 19.73 -17.47
N PHE A 32 13.33 18.65 -16.72
CA PHE A 32 13.90 18.33 -15.43
C PHE A 32 15.44 18.33 -15.52
N GLY A 33 16.05 19.51 -15.37
CA GLY A 33 17.44 19.65 -14.99
C GLY A 33 17.58 19.14 -13.56
N SER A 34 18.60 18.32 -13.32
CA SER A 34 18.96 17.73 -12.03
C SER A 34 18.69 18.67 -10.84
N SER A 35 17.58 18.46 -10.14
CA SER A 35 17.40 18.95 -8.78
C SER A 35 17.19 17.74 -7.89
N SER A 36 18.21 17.47 -7.09
CA SER A 36 18.14 16.67 -5.88
C SER A 36 16.90 17.09 -5.07
N GLY A 37 15.90 16.21 -5.04
CA GLY A 37 14.64 16.42 -4.34
C GLY A 37 14.82 16.42 -2.82
N SER A 38 15.16 17.59 -2.27
CA SER A 38 15.13 17.92 -0.83
C SER A 38 13.96 18.87 -0.54
N GLY A 39 12.77 18.57 -1.07
CA GLY A 39 11.67 19.56 -1.17
C GLY A 39 10.39 19.28 -0.39
N SER A 40 10.26 18.18 0.36
CA SER A 40 8.98 17.84 1.03
C SER A 40 9.09 17.49 2.51
N GLY A 41 10.30 17.47 3.08
CA GLY A 41 10.53 17.29 4.53
C GLY A 41 10.40 18.59 5.33
N SER A 42 10.71 19.74 4.71
CA SER A 42 10.75 21.04 5.39
C SER A 42 9.36 21.50 5.84
N ASN A 43 8.33 21.33 4.99
CA ASN A 43 6.99 21.84 5.29
C ASN A 43 6.32 21.06 6.44
N ASN A 44 6.51 19.73 6.50
CA ASN A 44 5.97 18.94 7.60
C ASN A 44 6.77 19.17 8.90
N ALA A 45 8.09 19.33 8.82
CA ALA A 45 8.92 19.66 9.98
C ALA A 45 8.59 21.04 10.55
N GLU A 46 8.36 22.05 9.70
CA GLU A 46 7.90 23.37 10.11
C GLU A 46 6.51 23.32 10.75
N VAL A 47 5.56 22.58 10.15
CA VAL A 47 4.21 22.41 10.72
C VAL A 47 4.26 21.75 12.10
N LEU A 48 5.11 20.73 12.28
CA LEU A 48 5.31 20.06 13.57
C LEU A 48 6.03 20.95 14.60
N ALA A 49 6.99 21.77 14.17
CA ALA A 49 7.64 22.75 15.04
C ALA A 49 6.63 23.81 15.52
N SER A 50 5.79 24.32 14.62
CA SER A 50 4.71 25.25 14.97
C SER A 50 3.67 24.61 15.89
N LEU A 51 3.35 23.33 15.72
CA LEU A 51 2.45 22.60 16.62
C LEU A 51 3.03 22.46 18.04
N ASN A 52 4.33 22.20 18.16
CA ASN A 52 5.00 22.13 19.47
C ASN A 52 5.10 23.50 20.16
N GLU A 53 5.34 24.56 19.39
CA GLU A 53 5.34 25.93 19.91
C GLU A 53 3.94 26.33 20.41
N ILE A 54 2.88 26.00 19.66
CA ILE A 54 1.49 26.19 20.09
C ILE A 54 1.17 25.38 21.35
N LYS A 55 1.68 24.15 21.47
CA LYS A 55 1.49 23.30 22.66
C LYS A 55 2.10 23.93 23.92
N GLU A 56 3.29 24.53 23.81
CA GLU A 56 3.92 25.23 24.94
C GLU A 56 3.19 26.54 25.28
N LEU A 57 2.78 27.33 24.29
CA LEU A 57 1.97 28.53 24.53
C LEU A 57 0.63 28.21 25.21
N ILE A 58 0.00 27.08 24.88
CA ILE A 58 -1.23 26.61 25.54
C ILE A 58 -0.95 26.15 26.98
N LYS A 59 0.18 25.47 27.24
CA LYS A 59 0.59 25.14 28.62
C LYS A 59 0.83 26.38 29.46
N GLU A 60 1.53 27.37 28.92
CA GLU A 60 1.79 28.64 29.61
C GLU A 60 0.49 29.42 29.87
N SER A 61 -0.41 29.48 28.87
CA SER A 61 -1.72 30.13 29.01
C SER A 61 -2.64 29.40 29.99
N THR A 62 -2.64 28.07 30.01
CA THR A 62 -3.42 27.28 30.98
C THR A 62 -2.85 27.37 32.39
N ALA A 63 -1.52 27.41 32.54
CA ALA A 63 -0.86 27.66 33.82
C ALA A 63 -1.16 29.08 34.33
N ALA A 64 -1.12 30.09 33.47
CA ALA A 64 -1.49 31.46 33.81
C ALA A 64 -2.98 31.58 34.19
N SER A 65 -3.87 30.89 33.48
CA SER A 65 -5.30 30.86 33.77
C SER A 65 -5.61 30.13 35.10
N ASN A 66 -4.91 29.04 35.41
CA ASN A 66 -5.05 28.32 36.67
C ASN A 66 -4.47 29.14 37.85
N ALA A 67 -3.33 29.82 37.65
CA ALA A 67 -2.75 30.71 38.65
C ALA A 67 -3.65 31.94 38.91
N ALA A 68 -4.28 32.49 37.87
CA ALA A 68 -5.27 33.55 38.01
C ALA A 68 -6.54 33.08 38.73
N ALA A 69 -6.99 31.83 38.49
CA ALA A 69 -8.12 31.22 39.18
C ALA A 69 -7.81 30.95 40.68
N GLU A 70 -6.60 30.49 41.01
CA GLU A 70 -6.15 30.35 42.41
C GLU A 70 -5.99 31.69 43.13
N ALA A 71 -5.51 32.73 42.43
CA ALA A 71 -5.42 34.08 42.96
C ALA A 71 -6.81 34.70 43.21
N ALA A 72 -7.77 34.48 42.31
CA ALA A 72 -9.15 34.90 42.47
C ALA A 72 -9.89 34.15 43.60
N ALA A 73 -9.59 32.86 43.81
CA ALA A 73 -10.15 32.08 44.92
C ALA A 73 -9.62 32.50 46.31
N LYS A 74 -8.47 33.18 46.36
CA LYS A 74 -7.85 33.72 47.59
C LYS A 74 -8.25 35.18 47.89
N ALA A 75 -8.92 35.85 46.96
CA ALA A 75 -9.38 37.23 47.13
C ALA A 75 -10.82 37.26 47.68
N THR A 76 -10.99 37.79 48.88
CA THR A 76 -12.28 38.10 49.53
C THR A 76 -13.15 38.95 48.59
N PRO A 77 -14.48 38.71 48.49
CA PRO A 77 -15.31 39.38 47.49
C PRO A 77 -15.55 40.85 47.88
N GLY A 78 -14.95 41.77 47.13
CA GLY A 78 -15.12 43.20 47.31
C GLY A 78 -14.66 44.00 46.09
N SER A 79 -15.65 44.50 45.35
CA SER A 79 -15.62 45.53 44.29
C SER A 79 -14.74 45.32 43.05
N ALA A 80 -15.44 45.07 41.94
CA ALA A 80 -15.30 45.62 40.58
C ALA A 80 -13.91 46.05 40.07
N ASP A 81 -13.53 45.56 38.88
CA ASP A 81 -13.17 46.43 37.74
C ASP A 81 -13.10 45.65 36.41
N GLU A 82 -13.54 46.32 35.35
CA GLU A 82 -14.03 45.89 34.03
C GLU A 82 -12.98 45.43 32.99
N GLU A 83 -11.82 44.88 33.36
CA GLU A 83 -10.77 44.54 32.36
C GLU A 83 -10.33 43.07 32.30
N ALA A 84 -11.12 42.15 32.87
CA ALA A 84 -10.88 40.70 32.81
C ALA A 84 -11.82 39.94 31.84
N GLU A 85 -12.46 40.63 30.90
CA GLU A 85 -13.30 40.01 29.86
C GLU A 85 -12.50 39.70 28.58
N ILE A 86 -11.22 39.33 28.73
CA ILE A 86 -10.41 38.83 27.62
C ILE A 86 -10.80 37.36 27.37
N ASN A 87 -11.73 37.14 26.44
CA ASN A 87 -11.79 35.95 25.58
C ASN A 87 -12.04 34.56 26.22
N LEU A 88 -12.85 34.48 27.28
CA LEU A 88 -13.38 33.20 27.80
C LEU A 88 -14.13 32.33 26.76
N PRO A 89 -15.05 32.86 25.92
CA PRO A 89 -15.75 32.04 24.93
C PRO A 89 -14.81 31.55 23.81
N GLU A 90 -13.92 32.40 23.28
CA GLU A 90 -12.96 32.01 22.24
C GLU A 90 -11.99 30.92 22.74
N MET A 91 -11.49 31.04 23.99
CA MET A 91 -10.63 30.03 24.60
C MET A 91 -11.35 28.68 24.80
N SER A 92 -12.65 28.72 25.16
CA SER A 92 -13.45 27.50 25.32
C SER A 92 -13.72 26.80 23.99
N VAL A 93 -13.95 27.57 22.92
CA VAL A 93 -14.11 27.04 21.56
C VAL A 93 -12.81 26.42 21.05
N LEU A 94 -11.67 27.09 21.25
CA LEU A 94 -10.36 26.55 20.87
C LEU A 94 -10.02 25.26 21.63
N ARG A 95 -10.34 25.16 22.92
CA ARG A 95 -10.20 23.91 23.69
C ARG A 95 -11.10 22.80 23.16
N GLY A 96 -12.32 23.13 22.78
CA GLY A 96 -13.25 22.19 22.13
C GLY A 96 -12.67 21.64 20.81
N GLN A 97 -12.21 22.54 19.93
CA GLN A 97 -11.59 22.17 18.65
C GLN A 97 -10.31 21.35 18.83
N LEU A 98 -9.49 21.66 19.82
CA LEU A 98 -8.28 20.89 20.13
C LEU A 98 -8.63 19.47 20.62
N LYS A 99 -9.71 19.34 21.41
CA LYS A 99 -10.21 18.03 21.86
C LYS A 99 -10.70 17.20 20.68
N GLU A 100 -11.48 17.79 19.78
CA GLU A 100 -11.95 17.13 18.55
C GLU A 100 -10.79 16.69 17.65
N LEU A 101 -9.76 17.53 17.51
CA LEU A 101 -8.54 17.19 16.77
C LEU A 101 -7.81 16.01 17.41
N LYS A 102 -7.66 16.03 18.74
CA LYS A 102 -7.04 14.92 19.48
C LYS A 102 -7.80 13.62 19.26
N GLU A 103 -9.12 13.63 19.43
CA GLU A 103 -9.97 12.45 19.21
C GLU A 103 -9.83 11.90 17.78
N SER A 104 -9.72 12.79 16.79
CA SER A 104 -9.51 12.40 15.40
C SER A 104 -8.14 11.76 15.19
N ILE A 105 -7.08 12.30 15.81
CA ILE A 105 -5.73 11.72 15.76
C ILE A 105 -5.68 10.35 16.42
N ASP A 106 -6.28 10.21 17.61
CA ASP A 106 -6.31 8.93 18.35
C ASP A 106 -7.05 7.85 17.53
N LYS A 107 -8.13 8.23 16.84
CA LYS A 107 -8.82 7.35 15.89
C LYS A 107 -7.93 6.94 14.73
N THR A 108 -7.23 7.88 14.08
CA THR A 108 -6.31 7.58 12.98
C THR A 108 -5.16 6.68 13.42
N LYS A 109 -4.61 6.89 14.62
CA LYS A 109 -3.58 6.01 15.20
C LYS A 109 -4.09 4.58 15.38
N SER A 110 -5.32 4.41 15.87
CA SER A 110 -5.96 3.10 16.01
C SER A 110 -6.17 2.41 14.66
N GLU A 111 -6.60 3.14 13.63
CA GLU A 111 -6.73 2.60 12.27
C GLU A 111 -5.38 2.16 11.69
N ILE A 112 -4.31 2.94 11.90
CA ILE A 112 -2.95 2.59 11.45
C ILE A 112 -2.42 1.37 12.21
N ALA A 113 -2.66 1.30 13.53
CA ALA A 113 -2.30 0.15 14.34
C ALA A 113 -2.98 -1.13 13.83
N ALA A 114 -4.26 -1.06 13.47
CA ALA A 114 -5.01 -2.20 12.94
C ALA A 114 -4.54 -2.68 11.55
N LEU A 115 -3.90 -1.79 10.78
CA LEU A 115 -3.33 -2.11 9.48
C LEU A 115 -1.97 -2.79 9.58
N HIS A 116 -1.11 -2.33 10.50
CA HIS A 116 0.28 -2.77 10.61
C HIS A 116 0.49 -3.88 11.65
N LYS A 117 -0.17 -3.81 12.81
CA LYS A 117 0.11 -4.68 13.95
C LYS A 117 -0.66 -6.00 13.83
N PRO A 118 0.03 -7.14 13.74
CA PRO A 118 -0.62 -8.44 13.82
C PRO A 118 -1.03 -8.68 15.28
N ALA A 119 -2.19 -9.30 15.48
CA ALA A 119 -2.49 -9.91 16.77
C ALA A 119 -1.49 -11.06 16.95
N ASP A 120 -0.63 -10.99 17.96
CA ASP A 120 0.25 -12.07 18.42
C ASP A 120 1.32 -12.59 17.43
N GLY A 121 2.46 -11.89 17.32
CA GLY A 121 3.74 -12.48 16.91
C GLY A 121 3.88 -12.93 15.45
N GLU A 122 2.89 -12.63 14.61
CA GLU A 122 2.91 -12.88 13.17
C GLU A 122 3.68 -11.78 12.41
N ASP A 123 4.07 -12.06 11.17
CA ASP A 123 4.68 -11.07 10.27
C ASP A 123 3.65 -9.99 9.85
N ASP A 124 4.14 -8.82 9.45
CA ASP A 124 3.30 -7.73 8.96
C ASP A 124 2.36 -8.21 7.83
N ARG A 125 1.07 -7.88 7.95
CA ARG A 125 0.02 -8.32 7.03
C ARG A 125 0.29 -7.88 5.59
N PHE A 126 0.84 -6.68 5.40
CA PHE A 126 1.15 -6.18 4.06
C PHE A 126 2.36 -6.88 3.45
N VAL A 127 3.39 -7.13 4.26
CA VAL A 127 4.58 -7.87 3.82
C VAL A 127 4.18 -9.30 3.43
N THR A 128 3.38 -9.96 4.27
CA THR A 128 2.87 -11.31 4.01
C THR A 128 2.04 -11.35 2.72
N ALA A 129 1.06 -10.45 2.57
CA ALA A 129 0.25 -10.39 1.36
C ALA A 129 1.06 -10.09 0.09
N ALA A 130 2.09 -9.24 0.19
CA ALA A 130 3.00 -8.97 -0.92
C ALA A 130 3.82 -10.22 -1.30
N MET A 131 4.31 -10.97 -0.31
CA MET A 131 5.05 -12.21 -0.52
C MET A 131 4.17 -13.31 -1.12
N GLU A 132 2.94 -13.49 -0.64
CA GLU A 132 1.97 -14.44 -1.19
C GLU A 132 1.62 -14.12 -2.65
N LEU A 133 1.39 -12.84 -2.98
CA LEU A 133 1.11 -12.41 -4.35
C LEU A 133 2.30 -12.64 -5.29
N ASP A 134 3.53 -12.43 -4.82
CA ASP A 134 4.74 -12.73 -5.59
C ASP A 134 4.90 -14.25 -5.81
N ALA A 135 4.62 -15.05 -4.79
CA ALA A 135 4.61 -16.51 -4.88
C ALA A 135 3.57 -17.02 -5.88
N ILE A 136 2.37 -16.44 -5.90
CA ILE A 136 1.33 -16.73 -6.90
C ILE A 136 1.86 -16.44 -8.31
N VAL A 137 2.47 -15.28 -8.55
CA VAL A 137 3.01 -14.93 -9.88
C VAL A 137 4.04 -15.96 -10.32
N LYS A 138 5.02 -16.28 -9.47
CA LYS A 138 6.04 -17.30 -9.78
C LYS A 138 5.45 -18.67 -10.05
N ALA A 139 4.52 -19.13 -9.21
CA ALA A 139 3.86 -20.42 -9.39
C ALA A 139 3.10 -20.47 -10.72
N THR A 140 2.42 -19.39 -11.10
CA THR A 140 1.73 -19.30 -12.39
C THR A 140 2.69 -19.25 -13.58
N GLU A 141 3.83 -18.56 -13.48
CA GLU A 141 4.89 -18.56 -14.50
C GLU A 141 5.44 -19.96 -14.74
N VAL A 142 5.76 -20.69 -13.66
CA VAL A 142 6.26 -22.07 -13.74
C VAL A 142 5.21 -22.99 -14.36
N ALA A 143 3.96 -22.90 -13.91
CA ALA A 143 2.87 -23.70 -14.45
C ALA A 143 2.67 -23.43 -15.96
N THR A 144 2.69 -22.17 -16.38
CA THR A 144 2.57 -21.80 -17.80
C THR A 144 3.74 -22.32 -18.62
N ASN A 145 4.98 -22.21 -18.14
CA ASN A 145 6.15 -22.79 -18.85
C ASN A 145 6.02 -24.30 -19.01
N ASN A 146 5.55 -25.01 -17.98
CA ASN A 146 5.33 -26.46 -18.05
C ASN A 146 4.22 -26.83 -19.05
N ILE A 147 3.13 -26.05 -19.10
CA ILE A 147 2.05 -26.24 -20.08
C ILE A 147 2.57 -26.02 -21.51
N LEU A 148 3.35 -24.95 -21.73
CA LEU A 148 3.95 -24.66 -23.04
C LEU A 148 4.92 -25.75 -23.47
N GLY A 149 5.80 -26.22 -22.58
CA GLY A 149 6.70 -27.33 -22.86
C GLY A 149 5.95 -28.63 -23.19
N SER A 150 4.86 -28.93 -22.47
CA SER A 150 4.01 -30.08 -22.79
C SER A 150 3.35 -29.94 -24.17
N ALA A 151 2.97 -28.72 -24.56
CA ALA A 151 2.40 -28.45 -25.87
C ALA A 151 3.43 -28.62 -27.00
N GLU A 152 4.69 -28.21 -26.78
CA GLU A 152 5.82 -28.47 -27.69
C GLU A 152 6.04 -29.97 -27.90
N GLU A 153 6.08 -30.76 -26.82
CA GLU A 153 6.21 -32.23 -26.91
C GLU A 153 5.07 -32.88 -27.71
N ILE A 154 3.83 -32.40 -27.51
CA ILE A 154 2.66 -32.88 -28.26
C ILE A 154 2.80 -32.59 -29.76
N ASP A 155 3.27 -31.40 -30.14
CA ASP A 155 3.46 -31.05 -31.56
C ASP A 155 4.58 -31.88 -32.21
N ASP A 156 5.69 -32.09 -31.49
CA ASP A 156 6.79 -32.93 -31.93
C ASP A 156 6.33 -34.38 -32.19
N TRP A 157 5.53 -34.95 -31.27
CA TRP A 157 4.95 -36.28 -31.47
C TRP A 157 3.97 -36.31 -32.64
N ALA A 158 3.09 -35.30 -32.75
CA ALA A 158 2.13 -35.21 -33.85
C ALA A 158 2.85 -35.18 -35.20
N ARG A 159 3.91 -34.39 -35.32
CA ARG A 159 4.75 -34.30 -36.51
C ARG A 159 5.48 -35.61 -36.80
N ALA A 160 6.10 -36.22 -35.80
CA ALA A 160 6.81 -37.49 -35.96
C ALA A 160 5.88 -38.65 -36.39
N ILE A 161 4.63 -38.64 -35.92
CA ILE A 161 3.60 -39.59 -36.36
C ILE A 161 3.20 -39.28 -37.80
N LYS A 162 2.98 -38.01 -38.14
CA LYS A 162 2.58 -37.55 -39.49
C LYS A 162 3.55 -38.01 -40.57
N GLU A 163 4.85 -37.99 -40.28
CA GLU A 163 5.91 -38.44 -41.20
C GLU A 163 5.93 -39.96 -41.45
N ARG A 164 5.29 -40.76 -40.59
CA ARG A 164 5.33 -42.24 -40.64
C ARG A 164 4.05 -42.88 -41.18
N ILE A 165 2.99 -42.10 -41.34
CA ILE A 165 1.68 -42.59 -41.77
C ILE A 165 1.27 -41.96 -43.11
N ASP A 166 0.57 -42.72 -43.95
CA ASP A 166 0.10 -42.25 -45.26
C ASP A 166 -1.44 -42.09 -45.33
N ASP A 167 -2.15 -42.26 -44.21
CA ASP A 167 -3.62 -42.15 -44.18
C ASP A 167 -4.10 -40.69 -44.10
N VAL A 168 -4.81 -40.24 -45.14
CA VAL A 168 -5.30 -38.86 -45.29
C VAL A 168 -6.11 -38.38 -44.09
N LYS A 169 -6.99 -39.21 -43.52
CA LYS A 169 -7.81 -38.81 -42.36
C LYS A 169 -6.96 -38.62 -41.10
N SER A 170 -5.94 -39.45 -40.93
CA SER A 170 -5.01 -39.31 -39.81
C SER A 170 -4.14 -38.06 -39.96
N HIS A 171 -3.77 -37.68 -41.19
CA HIS A 171 -3.12 -36.39 -41.47
C HIS A 171 -4.00 -35.20 -41.05
N ASP A 172 -5.29 -35.21 -41.41
CA ASP A 172 -6.24 -34.13 -41.02
C ASP A 172 -6.38 -33.98 -39.49
N HIS A 173 -6.43 -35.10 -38.77
CA HIS A 173 -6.47 -35.08 -37.30
C HIS A 173 -5.18 -34.53 -36.70
N LEU A 174 -4.01 -34.89 -37.24
CA LEU A 174 -2.72 -34.38 -36.77
C LEU A 174 -2.58 -32.88 -37.04
N ASP A 175 -3.06 -32.39 -38.19
CA ASP A 175 -3.13 -30.95 -38.46
C ASP A 175 -4.06 -30.21 -37.48
N SER A 176 -5.16 -30.85 -37.09
CA SER A 176 -6.06 -30.32 -36.06
C SER A 176 -5.38 -30.26 -34.69
N ILE A 177 -4.54 -31.25 -34.35
CA ILE A 177 -3.74 -31.27 -33.10
C ILE A 177 -2.71 -30.13 -33.11
N SER A 178 -1.93 -29.98 -34.17
CA SER A 178 -0.98 -28.85 -34.29
C SER A 178 -1.69 -27.50 -34.22
N GLY A 179 -2.87 -27.38 -34.84
CA GLY A 179 -3.71 -26.18 -34.71
C GLY A 179 -4.17 -25.91 -33.27
N ALA A 180 -4.54 -26.96 -32.52
CA ALA A 180 -4.90 -26.83 -31.11
C ALA A 180 -3.70 -26.42 -30.23
N VAL A 181 -2.50 -26.94 -30.53
CA VAL A 181 -1.25 -26.54 -29.87
C VAL A 181 -0.95 -25.06 -30.11
N ILE A 182 -1.11 -24.57 -31.33
CA ILE A 182 -0.95 -23.12 -31.64
C ILE A 182 -1.91 -22.28 -30.78
N ASN A 183 -3.16 -22.70 -30.64
CA ASN A 183 -4.13 -22.00 -29.78
C ASN A 183 -3.69 -22.00 -28.30
N ILE A 184 -3.03 -23.05 -27.80
CA ILE A 184 -2.49 -23.09 -26.44
C ILE A 184 -1.40 -22.01 -26.28
N PHE A 185 -0.47 -21.90 -27.24
CA PHE A 185 0.56 -20.85 -27.21
C PHE A 185 -0.05 -19.45 -27.19
N GLU A 186 -1.04 -19.19 -28.05
CA GLU A 186 -1.72 -17.89 -28.11
C GLU A 186 -2.45 -17.55 -26.81
N ASN A 187 -3.16 -18.52 -26.22
CA ASN A 187 -3.89 -18.32 -24.97
C ASN A 187 -2.96 -18.07 -23.78
N CYS A 188 -1.81 -18.76 -23.73
CA CYS A 188 -0.83 -18.59 -22.65
C CYS A 188 -0.10 -17.23 -22.71
N ASN A 189 -0.12 -16.53 -23.85
CA ASN A 189 0.49 -15.20 -24.00
C ASN A 189 -0.17 -14.14 -23.09
N PHE A 190 -1.41 -14.36 -22.63
CA PHE A 190 -2.08 -13.45 -21.68
C PHE A 190 -1.43 -13.43 -20.27
N GLN A 191 -0.62 -14.43 -19.93
CA GLN A 191 0.00 -14.55 -18.62
C GLN A 191 0.96 -13.39 -18.31
N ASP A 192 1.70 -12.87 -19.30
CA ASP A 192 2.61 -11.73 -19.13
C ASP A 192 1.89 -10.47 -18.61
N ILE A 193 0.69 -10.17 -19.14
CA ILE A 193 -0.12 -9.03 -18.67
C ILE A 193 -0.58 -9.24 -17.22
N THR A 194 -0.90 -10.47 -16.84
CA THR A 194 -1.37 -10.79 -15.49
C THR A 194 -0.22 -10.71 -14.47
N GLY A 195 0.96 -11.23 -14.82
CA GLY A 195 2.17 -11.10 -14.00
C GLY A 195 2.58 -9.64 -13.78
N GLN A 196 2.56 -8.83 -14.84
CA GLN A 196 2.86 -7.39 -14.74
C GLN A 196 1.84 -6.62 -13.89
N ARG A 197 0.54 -6.91 -14.05
CA ARG A 197 -0.52 -6.28 -13.23
C ARG A 197 -0.37 -6.64 -11.76
N THR A 198 -0.13 -7.90 -11.45
CA THR A 198 0.06 -8.36 -10.06
C THR A 198 1.33 -7.76 -9.46
N SER A 199 2.43 -7.74 -10.21
CA SER A 199 3.67 -7.04 -9.81
C SER A 199 3.44 -5.55 -9.49
N LYS A 200 2.55 -4.88 -10.22
CA LYS A 200 2.17 -3.49 -9.93
C LYS A 200 1.37 -3.38 -8.63
N VAL A 201 0.50 -4.35 -8.33
CA VAL A 201 -0.24 -4.42 -7.06
C VAL A 201 0.73 -4.61 -5.90
N VAL A 202 1.68 -5.55 -6.01
CA VAL A 202 2.73 -5.80 -4.99
C VAL A 202 3.54 -4.52 -4.72
N LYS A 203 3.98 -3.82 -5.77
CA LYS A 203 4.68 -2.52 -5.62
C LYS A 203 3.83 -1.47 -4.91
N THR A 204 2.52 -1.47 -5.14
CA THR A 204 1.59 -0.54 -4.50
C THR A 204 1.44 -0.89 -3.02
N ILE A 205 1.31 -2.17 -2.68
CA ILE A 205 1.29 -2.65 -1.29
C ILE A 205 2.57 -2.23 -0.55
N ASN A 206 3.74 -2.48 -1.12
CA ASN A 206 5.02 -2.08 -0.52
C ASN A 206 5.13 -0.57 -0.32
N PHE A 207 4.59 0.23 -1.25
CA PHE A 207 4.55 1.67 -1.10
C PHE A 207 3.61 2.14 0.02
N LEU A 208 2.46 1.45 0.21
CA LEU A 208 1.58 1.70 1.35
C LEU A 208 2.30 1.38 2.66
N GLU A 209 3.00 0.25 2.71
CA GLU A 209 3.75 -0.19 3.88
C GLU A 209 4.83 0.82 4.29
N GLU A 210 5.65 1.26 3.35
CA GLU A 210 6.66 2.31 3.60
C GLU A 210 6.02 3.59 4.17
N ARG A 211 4.82 3.95 3.71
CA ARG A 211 4.12 5.13 4.18
C ARG A 211 3.56 4.95 5.59
N ILE A 212 3.04 3.76 5.90
CA ILE A 212 2.56 3.40 7.23
C ILE A 212 3.72 3.44 8.23
N LEU A 213 4.86 2.82 7.90
CA LEU A 213 6.08 2.88 8.70
C LEU A 213 6.56 4.32 8.90
N THR A 214 6.49 5.16 7.86
CA THR A 214 6.82 6.59 7.99
C THR A 214 5.89 7.29 8.98
N MET A 215 4.58 7.00 8.94
CA MET A 215 3.62 7.57 9.89
C MET A 215 3.90 7.11 11.33
N ILE A 216 4.16 5.83 11.53
CA ILE A 216 4.53 5.28 12.85
C ILE A 216 5.79 5.98 13.38
N ASN A 217 6.83 6.11 12.54
CA ASN A 217 8.06 6.80 12.90
C ASN A 217 7.87 8.28 13.26
N ILE A 218 6.92 8.98 12.64
CA ILE A 218 6.64 10.40 12.94
C ILE A 218 6.05 10.56 14.35
N TRP A 219 5.17 9.65 14.77
CA TRP A 219 4.55 9.71 16.11
C TRP A 219 5.40 9.04 17.20
N GLY A 220 6.26 8.09 16.84
CA GLY A 220 7.00 7.24 17.76
C GLY A 220 6.23 5.95 18.05
N GLU A 221 6.97 4.83 18.15
CA GLU A 221 6.38 3.50 18.36
C GLU A 221 5.62 3.39 19.69
N GLU A 222 6.07 4.12 20.71
CA GLU A 222 5.46 4.23 22.04
C GLU A 222 4.00 4.74 22.02
N GLU A 223 3.64 5.59 21.05
CA GLU A 223 2.27 6.10 20.89
C GLU A 223 1.30 5.04 20.32
N PHE A 224 1.83 3.89 19.86
CA PHE A 224 1.05 2.74 19.39
C PHE A 224 1.06 1.58 20.40
N GLU A 225 1.78 1.71 21.52
CA GLU A 225 1.74 0.74 22.61
C GLU A 225 0.40 0.82 23.37
N GLY A 226 -0.22 -0.33 23.62
CA GLY A 226 -1.49 -0.40 24.36
C GLY A 226 -2.74 0.01 23.57
N ILE A 227 -2.64 0.32 22.27
CA ILE A 227 -3.82 0.45 21.41
C ILE A 227 -4.50 -0.93 21.30
N GLU A 228 -5.73 -1.02 21.79
CA GLU A 228 -6.60 -2.19 21.56
C GLU A 228 -6.99 -2.23 20.08
N LEU A 229 -6.66 -3.35 19.44
CA LEU A 229 -7.02 -3.59 18.06
C LEU A 229 -8.47 -4.07 17.97
N PRO A 230 -9.21 -3.69 16.91
CA PRO A 230 -10.51 -4.28 16.63
C PRO A 230 -10.41 -5.81 16.53
N GLU A 231 -11.40 -6.53 17.05
CA GLU A 231 -11.49 -7.99 16.88
C GLU A 231 -11.49 -8.37 15.39
N ASP A 232 -10.74 -9.43 15.06
CA ASP A 232 -10.76 -10.00 13.72
C ASP A 232 -12.11 -10.71 13.48
N LEU A 233 -12.93 -10.11 12.61
CA LEU A 233 -14.28 -10.57 12.29
C LEU A 233 -14.30 -11.73 11.27
N ARG A 234 -13.14 -12.17 10.76
CA ARG A 234 -13.05 -13.30 9.84
C ARG A 234 -13.55 -14.58 10.50
N SER A 235 -14.26 -15.41 9.75
CA SER A 235 -14.66 -16.74 10.19
C SER A 235 -13.45 -17.65 10.39
N GLU A 236 -13.57 -18.70 11.20
CA GLU A 236 -12.49 -19.68 11.41
C GLU A 236 -12.06 -20.33 10.08
N ASP A 237 -12.99 -20.59 9.17
CA ASP A 237 -12.69 -21.13 7.84
C ASP A 237 -11.87 -20.16 6.98
N GLU A 238 -12.16 -18.85 7.06
CA GLU A 238 -11.40 -17.81 6.35
C GLU A 238 -9.97 -17.65 6.89
N LYS A 239 -9.75 -17.96 8.18
CA LYS A 239 -8.42 -17.97 8.78
C LYS A 239 -7.57 -19.17 8.35
N LEU A 240 -8.21 -20.26 7.91
CA LEU A 240 -7.54 -21.48 7.42
C LEU A 240 -7.16 -21.40 5.93
N LEU A 241 -7.64 -20.40 5.19
CA LEU A 241 -7.27 -20.16 3.80
C LEU A 241 -5.89 -19.49 3.72
N SER A 242 -4.83 -20.28 3.82
CA SER A 242 -3.48 -19.83 3.46
C SER A 242 -3.30 -19.85 1.94
N GLY A 243 -2.62 -18.84 1.40
CA GLY A 243 -2.24 -18.81 -0.02
C GLY A 243 -1.29 -19.95 -0.40
N PRO A 244 -0.83 -20.01 -1.66
CA PRO A 244 0.21 -20.96 -2.07
C PRO A 244 1.39 -20.88 -1.10
N GLN A 245 1.84 -22.04 -0.61
CA GLN A 245 2.90 -22.09 0.39
C GLN A 245 4.17 -21.43 -0.15
N LEU A 246 4.74 -20.53 0.66
CA LEU A 246 6.04 -19.93 0.39
C LEU A 246 7.12 -21.02 0.35
N GLU A 247 8.16 -20.77 -0.45
CA GLU A 247 9.25 -21.73 -0.66
C GLU A 247 9.92 -22.08 0.67
N GLY A 248 9.87 -23.37 1.05
CA GLY A 248 10.41 -23.87 2.33
C GLY A 248 9.47 -23.83 3.53
N ALA A 249 8.28 -23.22 3.40
CA ALA A 249 7.24 -23.21 4.44
C ALA A 249 6.24 -24.38 4.32
N GLY A 250 6.47 -25.28 3.35
CA GLY A 250 5.56 -26.38 3.10
C GLY A 250 5.78 -27.59 3.99
N ILE A 251 4.67 -28.21 4.39
CA ILE A 251 4.68 -29.52 5.06
C ILE A 251 5.26 -30.51 4.04
N SER A 252 6.37 -31.15 4.38
CA SER A 252 6.98 -32.12 3.47
C SER A 252 6.10 -33.36 3.35
N GLN A 253 6.16 -34.07 2.22
CA GLN A 253 5.39 -35.30 2.07
C GLN A 253 5.69 -36.32 3.19
N ASN A 254 6.93 -36.32 3.73
CA ASN A 254 7.30 -37.15 4.87
C ASN A 254 6.56 -36.76 6.15
N ASP A 255 6.30 -35.46 6.36
CA ASP A 255 5.55 -34.97 7.52
C ASP A 255 4.06 -35.31 7.38
N ILE A 256 3.52 -35.29 6.15
CA ILE A 256 2.16 -35.75 5.84
C ILE A 256 2.02 -37.24 6.12
N ASP A 257 2.96 -38.05 5.65
CA ASP A 257 2.94 -39.50 5.83
C ASP A 257 3.00 -39.87 7.32
N SER A 258 3.74 -39.11 8.14
CA SER A 258 3.82 -39.30 9.60
C SER A 258 2.51 -39.04 10.37
N LEU A 259 1.53 -38.37 9.76
CA LEU A 259 0.22 -38.10 10.38
C LEU A 259 -0.77 -39.26 10.21
N PHE A 260 -0.48 -40.20 9.30
CA PHE A 260 -1.38 -41.31 8.95
C PHE A 260 -0.84 -42.70 9.36
N ASP A 261 0.37 -42.78 9.93
CA ASP A 261 1.00 -43.96 10.54
C ASP A 261 0.87 -43.95 12.08
#